data_AF-A0A2W1JKK0-F1
#
_entry.id   AF-A0A2W1JKK0-F1
#
_cell.length_a   1.000
_cell.length_b   1.000
_cell.length_c   1.000
_cell.angle_alpha   90.00
_cell.angle_beta   90.00
_cell.angle_gamma   90.00
#
_symmetry.space_group_name_H-M   'P 1'
#
loop_
_entity.id
_entity.type
_entity.pdbx_description
1 polymer ?
#
loop_
_entity_poly.entity_id
_entity_poly.type
_entity_poly.pdbx_seq_one_letter_code
_entity_poly.pdbx_strand_id
1 'polypeptide(L)'
;MKYRQLSWSRRETLGLLRGVVGSLTIGSCARTKLIAQPPSRQGSFHPQTTSSAMPEAASPDLPQSLTAALQNSRDPNSVLTALMPVVVKELRCDRCFLFVRAPLQRLTRITHGYSRETRWPTMVQSTWSPESQALNQKDPLTASAYRSSQAHFIGDIESAPTGTLDLALERSVFRHRALIHAPIYQGNVFYGILEPCVFETPRIWTRRDRKITTELQERLGPWIVRYLQ
;
A
#
# COMPACT_ATOMS: atom_id res chain seq x y z
N MET A 1 22.70 21.01 -16.12
CA MET A 1 21.37 20.40 -16.35
C MET A 1 20.45 20.84 -15.22
N LYS A 2 19.44 21.68 -15.51
CA LYS A 2 18.55 22.28 -14.50
C LYS A 2 17.41 21.29 -14.18
N TYR A 3 17.33 20.85 -12.92
CA TYR A 3 16.18 20.09 -12.40
C TYR A 3 14.94 20.99 -12.41
N ARG A 4 13.93 20.66 -13.22
CA ARG A 4 12.57 21.21 -13.06
C ARG A 4 11.88 20.40 -11.98
N GLN A 5 11.85 20.93 -10.76
CA GLN A 5 10.86 20.53 -9.76
C GLN A 5 9.47 20.84 -10.34
N LEU A 6 8.62 19.83 -10.49
CA LEU A 6 7.20 20.04 -10.68
C LEU A 6 6.63 20.51 -9.34
N SER A 7 6.56 21.83 -9.16
CA SER A 7 5.81 22.44 -8.08
C SER A 7 4.31 22.23 -8.36
N TRP A 8 3.68 21.36 -7.58
CA TRP A 8 2.23 21.24 -7.58
C TRP A 8 1.64 22.54 -7.03
N SER A 9 0.99 23.33 -7.88
CA SER A 9 0.31 24.55 -7.43
C SER A 9 -0.95 24.16 -6.67
N ARG A 10 -1.27 24.92 -5.61
CA ARG A 10 -2.49 24.76 -4.78
C ARG A 10 -3.81 24.62 -5.56
N ARG A 11 -3.86 24.95 -6.86
CA ARG A 11 -5.08 24.88 -7.67
C ARG A 11 -5.38 23.50 -8.25
N GLU A 12 -4.39 22.61 -8.41
CA GLU A 12 -4.62 21.28 -8.98
C GLU A 12 -5.09 20.27 -7.92
N THR A 13 -4.77 20.50 -6.65
CA THR A 13 -5.31 19.72 -5.52
C THR A 13 -6.78 20.05 -5.20
N LEU A 14 -7.27 21.21 -5.64
CA LEU A 14 -8.65 21.68 -5.41
C LEU A 14 -9.63 21.38 -6.55
N GLY A 15 -9.14 20.95 -7.72
CA GLY A 15 -9.97 20.67 -8.91
C GLY A 15 -10.70 19.32 -8.90
N LEU A 16 -10.27 18.35 -8.08
CA LEU A 16 -10.86 17.01 -7.99
C LEU A 16 -12.12 16.93 -7.09
N LEU A 17 -12.71 18.08 -6.73
CA LEU A 17 -13.78 18.23 -5.74
C LEU A 17 -15.10 18.82 -6.26
N ARG A 18 -15.36 18.95 -7.57
CA ARG A 18 -16.68 19.40 -8.07
C ARG A 18 -17.15 18.59 -9.28
N GLY A 19 -18.30 17.94 -9.12
CA GLY A 19 -18.98 17.08 -10.11
C GLY A 19 -19.03 15.66 -9.56
N VAL A 20 -20.16 15.11 -9.12
CA VAL A 20 -21.46 15.02 -9.77
C VAL A 20 -22.53 14.92 -8.67
N VAL A 21 -23.53 15.81 -8.67
CA VAL A 21 -24.73 15.69 -7.84
C VAL A 21 -25.79 15.03 -8.70
N GLY A 22 -26.00 13.72 -8.49
CA GLY A 22 -27.10 12.95 -9.05
C GLY A 22 -28.00 12.47 -7.92
N SER A 23 -29.18 13.07 -7.82
CA SER A 23 -30.23 12.79 -6.83
C SER A 23 -30.90 11.43 -7.12
N LEU A 24 -30.96 10.51 -6.14
CA LEU A 24 -31.91 9.39 -6.16
C LEU A 24 -32.22 8.86 -4.74
N THR A 25 -33.42 9.23 -4.29
CA THR A 25 -34.47 8.45 -3.60
C THR A 25 -34.12 7.44 -2.50
N ILE A 26 -34.59 7.76 -1.30
CA ILE A 26 -34.71 6.89 -0.12
C ILE A 26 -35.96 6.00 -0.28
N GLY A 27 -35.75 4.69 -0.43
CA GLY A 27 -36.80 3.67 -0.37
C GLY A 27 -36.87 3.05 1.04
N SER A 28 -38.05 3.13 1.64
CA SER A 28 -38.36 2.76 3.02
C SER A 28 -38.17 1.28 3.35
N CYS A 29 -37.80 1.08 4.62
CA CYS A 29 -37.68 -0.13 5.41
C CYS A 29 -39.01 -0.89 5.55
N ALA A 30 -38.97 -2.23 5.50
CA ALA A 30 -40.00 -3.09 6.07
C ALA A 30 -39.39 -4.39 6.65
N ARG A 31 -39.69 -4.60 7.93
CA ARG A 31 -39.41 -5.79 8.76
C ARG A 31 -40.17 -7.01 8.24
N THR A 32 -39.54 -8.19 8.32
CA THR A 32 -40.23 -9.40 8.81
C THR A 32 -39.26 -10.26 9.62
N LYS A 33 -39.62 -10.50 10.90
CA LYS A 33 -39.04 -11.51 11.78
C LYS A 33 -39.56 -12.89 11.35
N LEU A 34 -38.72 -13.91 11.34
CA LEU A 34 -39.18 -15.26 11.67
C LEU A 34 -38.10 -15.99 12.48
N ILE A 35 -38.56 -16.55 13.59
CA ILE A 35 -37.83 -17.28 14.63
C ILE A 35 -37.94 -18.77 14.30
N ALA A 36 -36.84 -19.53 14.38
CA ALA A 36 -36.88 -20.95 14.73
C ALA A 36 -35.52 -21.39 15.27
N GLN A 37 -35.53 -22.00 16.47
CA GLN A 37 -34.41 -22.58 17.20
C GLN A 37 -34.24 -24.09 16.87
N PRO A 38 -33.12 -24.72 17.29
CA PRO A 38 -32.49 -25.83 16.57
C PRO A 38 -32.77 -27.21 17.19
N PRO A 39 -32.34 -28.30 16.54
CA PRO A 39 -32.02 -29.53 17.24
C PRO A 39 -30.50 -29.78 17.31
N SER A 40 -30.10 -30.13 18.52
CA SER A 40 -28.83 -30.69 18.95
C SER A 40 -28.59 -32.09 18.36
N ARG A 41 -27.35 -32.35 17.91
CA ARG A 41 -26.79 -33.71 17.88
C ARG A 41 -25.33 -33.71 18.31
N GLN A 42 -25.11 -34.45 19.38
CA GLN A 42 -23.82 -34.90 19.90
C GLN A 42 -23.15 -35.84 18.89
N GLY A 43 -21.83 -35.71 18.74
CA GLY A 43 -21.00 -36.57 17.92
C GLY A 43 -19.54 -36.38 18.32
N SER A 44 -19.14 -37.07 19.38
CA SER A 44 -17.76 -37.21 19.82
C SER A 44 -16.98 -38.10 18.86
N PHE A 45 -16.00 -37.54 18.15
CA PHE A 45 -14.95 -38.27 17.44
C PHE A 45 -13.61 -37.53 17.58
N HIS A 46 -12.78 -38.01 18.50
CA HIS A 46 -11.32 -38.04 18.37
C HIS A 46 -10.94 -39.53 18.21
N PRO A 47 -9.82 -39.92 17.57
CA PRO A 47 -8.59 -39.16 17.38
C PRO A 47 -7.99 -39.27 15.95
N GLN A 48 -7.01 -38.43 15.64
CA GLN A 48 -5.68 -38.87 15.20
C GLN A 48 -4.83 -37.67 14.83
N THR A 49 -3.87 -37.42 15.73
CA THR A 49 -2.71 -36.55 15.57
C THR A 49 -1.80 -37.18 14.52
N THR A 50 -1.91 -36.75 13.27
CA THR A 50 -0.80 -36.86 12.31
C THR A 50 -0.12 -35.50 12.26
N SER A 51 0.80 -35.31 13.21
CA SER A 51 1.83 -34.29 13.11
C SER A 51 2.75 -34.67 11.95
N SER A 52 2.34 -34.32 10.74
CA SER A 52 3.25 -34.18 9.62
C SER A 52 3.76 -32.76 9.67
N ALA A 53 4.72 -32.50 10.55
CA ALA A 53 5.55 -31.32 10.47
C ALA A 53 6.27 -31.37 9.12
N MET A 54 5.66 -30.74 8.11
CA MET A 54 6.41 -30.23 6.97
C MET A 54 7.58 -29.43 7.55
N PRO A 55 8.80 -29.58 7.04
CA PRO A 55 9.89 -28.73 7.49
C PRO A 55 9.42 -27.28 7.28
N GLU A 56 9.33 -26.55 8.39
CA GLU A 56 9.24 -25.10 8.39
C GLU A 56 10.40 -24.63 7.53
N ALA A 57 10.10 -24.29 6.28
CA ALA A 57 11.10 -23.90 5.31
C ALA A 57 11.73 -22.64 5.88
N ALA A 58 12.92 -22.80 6.46
CA ALA A 58 13.74 -21.73 7.01
C ALA A 58 13.65 -20.56 6.03
N SER A 59 13.08 -19.46 6.50
CA SER A 59 12.87 -18.28 5.69
C SER A 59 14.21 -17.86 5.09
N PRO A 60 14.42 -17.84 3.76
CA PRO A 60 15.53 -17.07 3.24
C PRO A 60 15.30 -15.61 3.66
N ASP A 61 16.27 -15.05 4.36
CA ASP A 61 16.29 -13.67 4.81
C ASP A 61 16.02 -12.68 3.66
N LEU A 62 15.63 -11.47 4.04
CA LEU A 62 15.59 -10.32 3.13
C LEU A 62 16.88 -10.27 2.29
N PRO A 63 16.81 -10.05 0.96
CA PRO A 63 18.00 -9.97 0.10
C PRO A 63 19.10 -9.09 0.70
N GLN A 64 20.36 -9.53 0.60
CA GLN A 64 21.50 -8.85 1.23
C GLN A 64 21.59 -7.37 0.83
N SER A 65 21.24 -7.03 -0.41
CA SER A 65 21.19 -5.66 -0.90
C SER A 65 20.23 -4.77 -0.10
N LEU A 66 19.03 -5.27 0.22
CA LEU A 66 18.02 -4.57 1.02
C LEU A 66 18.43 -4.53 2.49
N THR A 67 18.99 -5.62 3.02
CA THR A 67 19.54 -5.65 4.38
C THR A 67 20.66 -4.61 4.55
N ALA A 68 21.59 -4.55 3.60
CA ALA A 68 22.66 -3.57 3.59
C ALA A 68 22.11 -2.14 3.49
N ALA A 69 21.11 -1.88 2.65
CA ALA A 69 20.50 -0.56 2.53
C ALA A 69 19.87 -0.08 3.86
N LEU A 70 19.21 -0.99 4.60
CA LEU A 70 18.64 -0.70 5.92
C LEU A 70 19.72 -0.45 6.99
N GLN A 71 20.95 -0.95 6.80
CA GLN A 71 22.05 -0.83 7.75
C GLN A 71 23.07 0.26 7.37
N ASN A 72 22.93 0.85 6.17
CA ASN A 72 23.92 1.76 5.59
C ASN A 72 24.06 3.10 6.33
N SER A 73 23.07 3.47 7.14
CA SER A 73 23.10 4.70 7.91
C SER A 73 22.26 4.58 9.18
N ARG A 74 22.54 5.45 10.16
CA ARG A 74 21.65 5.65 11.31
C ARG A 74 20.62 6.74 11.06
N ASP A 75 20.81 7.60 10.05
CA ASP A 75 19.85 8.65 9.68
C ASP A 75 18.66 8.04 8.91
N PRO A 76 17.42 8.14 9.43
CA PRO A 76 16.26 7.53 8.80
C PRO A 76 15.97 8.10 7.40
N ASN A 77 16.21 9.40 7.17
CA ASN A 77 16.00 10.01 5.86
C ASN A 77 16.95 9.41 4.81
N SER A 78 18.23 9.25 5.15
CA SER A 78 19.23 8.60 4.31
C SER A 78 18.90 7.14 4.03
N VAL A 79 18.50 6.37 5.04
CA VAL A 79 18.11 4.95 4.88
C VAL A 79 16.92 4.80 3.95
N LEU A 80 15.82 5.52 4.22
CA LEU A 80 14.60 5.41 3.42
C LEU A 80 14.82 5.88 1.98
N THR A 81 15.63 6.92 1.77
CA THR A 81 16.00 7.39 0.42
C THR A 81 16.85 6.36 -0.33
N ALA A 82 17.88 5.81 0.33
CA ALA A 82 18.78 4.82 -0.29
C ALA A 82 18.06 3.49 -0.58
N LEU A 83 17.02 3.14 0.17
CA LEU A 83 16.28 1.91 0.00
C LEU A 83 15.47 1.87 -1.31
N MET A 84 14.88 3.00 -1.74
CA MET A 84 13.99 3.05 -2.90
C MET A 84 14.59 2.45 -4.19
N PRO A 85 15.80 2.84 -4.64
CA PRO A 85 16.41 2.22 -5.82
C PRO A 85 16.72 0.72 -5.64
N VAL A 86 17.02 0.27 -4.42
CA VAL A 86 17.29 -1.14 -4.14
C VAL A 86 16.01 -1.95 -4.24
N VAL A 87 14.88 -1.44 -3.75
CA VAL A 87 13.56 -2.06 -3.91
C VAL A 87 13.20 -2.19 -5.40
N VAL A 88 13.38 -1.11 -6.17
CA VAL A 88 13.13 -1.13 -7.62
C VAL A 88 13.97 -2.17 -8.33
N LYS A 89 15.25 -2.33 -7.94
CA LYS A 89 16.14 -3.33 -8.49
C LYS A 89 15.74 -4.76 -8.11
N GLU A 90 15.52 -5.04 -6.83
CA GLU A 90 15.19 -6.38 -6.33
C GLU A 90 13.83 -6.87 -6.84
N LEU A 91 12.84 -5.98 -6.86
CA LEU A 91 11.52 -6.26 -7.40
C LEU A 91 11.46 -6.09 -8.91
N ARG A 92 12.51 -5.63 -9.61
CA ARG A 92 12.50 -5.38 -11.06
C ARG A 92 11.28 -4.58 -11.54
N CYS A 93 10.85 -3.59 -10.77
CA CYS A 93 9.72 -2.72 -11.12
C CYS A 93 10.22 -1.42 -11.78
N ASP A 94 9.31 -0.51 -12.14
CA ASP A 94 9.68 0.72 -12.84
C ASP A 94 9.89 1.86 -11.84
N ARG A 95 9.04 1.94 -10.82
CA ARG A 95 9.10 2.95 -9.76
C ARG A 95 8.78 2.32 -8.41
N CYS A 96 9.31 2.91 -7.36
CA CYS A 96 8.87 2.69 -5.98
C CYS A 96 8.82 4.03 -5.26
N PHE A 97 7.81 4.21 -4.41
CA PHE A 97 7.75 5.36 -3.51
C PHE A 97 7.25 4.96 -2.13
N LEU A 98 7.52 5.84 -1.16
CA LEU A 98 7.04 5.74 0.21
C LEU A 98 6.08 6.90 0.48
N PHE A 99 4.81 6.55 0.63
CA PHE A 99 3.82 7.45 1.23
C PHE A 99 3.94 7.34 2.75
N VAL A 100 4.17 8.46 3.43
CA VAL A 100 4.26 8.53 4.89
C VAL A 100 3.07 9.27 5.44
N ARG A 101 2.52 8.71 6.51
CA ARG A 101 1.49 9.29 7.35
C ARG A 101 2.10 9.65 8.70
N ALA A 102 1.89 10.89 9.14
CA ALA A 102 2.23 11.40 10.46
C ALA A 102 0.95 11.40 11.32
N PRO A 103 0.69 10.33 12.10
CA PRO A 103 -0.64 10.07 12.68
C PRO A 103 -1.11 11.13 13.67
N LEU A 104 -0.17 11.67 14.46
CA LEU A 104 -0.46 12.66 15.50
C LEU A 104 -0.86 14.02 14.90
N GLN A 105 -0.18 14.40 13.81
CA GLN A 105 -0.40 15.65 13.10
C GLN A 105 -1.50 15.54 12.04
N ARG A 106 -1.94 14.30 11.74
CA ARG A 106 -2.88 13.99 10.65
C ARG A 106 -2.40 14.54 9.31
N LEU A 107 -1.11 14.37 9.05
CA LEU A 107 -0.46 14.79 7.82
C LEU A 107 0.00 13.59 7.01
N THR A 108 0.06 13.76 5.70
CA THR A 108 0.53 12.75 4.75
C THR A 108 1.43 13.38 3.70
N ARG A 109 2.40 12.60 3.20
CA ARG A 109 3.32 13.03 2.16
C ARG A 109 3.98 11.84 1.48
N ILE A 110 4.19 11.89 0.16
CA ILE A 110 5.14 10.99 -0.50
C ILE A 110 6.55 11.54 -0.25
N THR A 111 7.32 10.90 0.64
CA THR A 111 8.58 11.45 1.16
C THR A 111 9.80 10.97 0.38
N HIS A 112 9.79 9.73 -0.07
CA HIS A 112 10.90 9.11 -0.79
C HIS A 112 10.37 8.40 -2.03
N GLY A 113 11.16 8.41 -3.08
CA GLY A 113 10.81 7.70 -4.30
C GLY A 113 12.01 7.54 -5.21
N TYR A 114 11.93 6.54 -6.07
CA TYR A 114 12.89 6.31 -7.13
C TYR A 114 12.15 5.75 -8.34
N SER A 115 12.47 6.26 -9.52
CA SER A 115 12.05 5.72 -10.79
C SER A 115 13.27 5.36 -11.63
N ARG A 116 13.20 4.21 -12.30
CA ARG A 116 14.26 3.75 -13.20
C ARG A 116 14.38 4.63 -14.44
N GLU A 117 13.27 5.19 -14.90
CA GLU A 117 13.18 5.89 -16.18
C GLU A 117 12.58 7.28 -16.00
N THR A 118 13.14 8.29 -16.68
CA THR A 118 12.73 9.69 -16.52
C THR A 118 11.34 9.98 -17.09
N ARG A 119 10.84 9.17 -18.05
CA ARG A 119 9.47 9.27 -18.56
C ARG A 119 8.41 9.02 -17.49
N TRP A 120 8.78 8.30 -16.43
CA TRP A 120 7.97 8.08 -15.24
C TRP A 120 8.59 8.88 -14.10
N PRO A 121 8.14 10.12 -13.84
CA PRO A 121 8.79 10.96 -12.87
C PRO A 121 8.76 10.31 -11.48
N THR A 122 9.88 10.45 -10.76
CA THR A 122 9.95 10.13 -9.33
C THR A 122 8.89 10.94 -8.59
N MET A 123 8.06 10.26 -7.81
CA MET A 123 7.06 10.90 -6.97
C MET A 123 7.66 11.20 -5.61
N VAL A 124 7.89 12.48 -5.34
CA VAL A 124 8.20 13.02 -4.01
C VAL A 124 7.51 14.37 -3.90
N GLN A 125 6.86 14.62 -2.77
CA GLN A 125 6.17 15.87 -2.48
C GLN A 125 7.04 16.74 -1.57
N SER A 126 7.12 18.03 -1.85
CA SER A 126 7.89 18.98 -1.03
C SER A 126 7.17 19.30 0.29
N THR A 127 5.84 19.36 0.28
CA THR A 127 5.04 19.78 1.43
C THR A 127 4.21 18.63 1.99
N TRP A 128 4.03 18.64 3.31
CA TRP A 128 3.03 17.80 3.97
C TRP A 128 1.63 18.33 3.66
N SER A 129 0.68 17.41 3.50
CA SER A 129 -0.74 17.73 3.26
C SER A 129 -1.60 17.13 4.37
N PRO A 130 -2.69 17.80 4.79
CA PRO A 130 -3.67 17.19 5.68
C PRO A 130 -4.21 15.89 5.11
N GLU A 131 -4.45 14.90 5.98
CA GLU A 131 -5.15 13.67 5.62
C GLU A 131 -6.51 13.99 4.98
N SER A 132 -6.75 13.43 3.79
CA SER A 132 -8.01 13.61 3.07
C SER A 132 -9.00 12.50 3.42
N GLN A 133 -10.04 12.83 4.19
CA GLN A 133 -11.16 11.91 4.42
C GLN A 133 -11.87 11.55 3.11
N ALA A 134 -11.91 12.47 2.15
CA ALA A 134 -12.51 12.23 0.84
C ALA A 134 -11.71 11.20 0.02
N LEU A 135 -10.38 11.17 0.13
CA LEU A 135 -9.55 10.17 -0.54
C LEU A 135 -9.82 8.78 0.05
N ASN A 136 -9.87 8.67 1.38
CA ASN A 136 -10.18 7.42 2.07
C ASN A 136 -11.59 6.88 1.79
N GLN A 137 -12.53 7.74 1.37
CA GLN A 137 -13.87 7.33 0.96
C GLN A 137 -13.95 6.94 -0.52
N LYS A 138 -13.13 7.58 -1.37
CA LYS A 138 -13.17 7.39 -2.82
C LYS A 138 -12.28 6.27 -3.33
N ASP A 139 -11.13 6.06 -2.70
CA ASP A 139 -10.19 5.01 -3.10
C ASP A 139 -10.22 3.83 -2.10
N PRO A 140 -10.81 2.69 -2.48
CA PRO A 140 -10.86 1.50 -1.64
C PRO A 140 -9.49 0.98 -1.21
N LEU A 141 -8.46 1.20 -2.02
CA LEU A 141 -7.11 0.72 -1.77
C LEU A 141 -6.45 1.52 -0.64
N THR A 142 -6.48 2.85 -0.72
CA THR A 142 -6.10 3.72 0.40
C THR A 142 -6.92 3.41 1.65
N ALA A 143 -8.22 3.19 1.51
CA ALA A 143 -9.09 2.88 2.65
C ALA A 143 -8.69 1.57 3.35
N SER A 144 -8.28 0.54 2.61
CA SER A 144 -7.88 -0.75 3.19
C SER A 144 -6.62 -0.62 4.04
N ALA A 145 -5.67 0.24 3.64
CA ALA A 145 -4.43 0.48 4.35
C ALA A 145 -4.62 1.05 5.77
N TYR A 146 -5.74 1.72 6.04
CA TYR A 146 -6.07 2.18 7.40
C TYR A 146 -6.61 1.07 8.30
N ARG A 147 -7.11 -0.02 7.72
CA ARG A 147 -7.81 -1.09 8.45
C ARG A 147 -6.96 -2.35 8.62
N SER A 148 -5.95 -2.55 7.79
CA SER A 148 -5.19 -3.79 7.73
C SER A 148 -3.76 -3.54 7.26
N SER A 149 -2.83 -4.34 7.79
CA SER A 149 -1.46 -4.47 7.29
C SER A 149 -1.38 -5.37 6.05
N GLN A 150 -2.49 -5.93 5.56
CA GLN A 150 -2.44 -6.81 4.39
C GLN A 150 -2.05 -6.04 3.12
N ALA A 151 -0.93 -6.43 2.51
CA ALA A 151 -0.52 -5.89 1.22
C ALA A 151 -1.40 -6.40 0.07
N HIS A 152 -1.74 -5.51 -0.85
CA HIS A 152 -2.45 -5.82 -2.09
C HIS A 152 -1.44 -5.95 -3.23
N PHE A 153 -1.49 -7.06 -3.96
CA PHE A 153 -0.60 -7.33 -5.09
C PHE A 153 -1.44 -7.33 -6.37
N ILE A 154 -1.61 -6.17 -6.98
CA ILE A 154 -2.46 -5.95 -8.15
C ILE A 154 -1.62 -6.19 -9.39
N GLY A 155 -1.89 -7.30 -10.08
CA GLY A 155 -1.13 -7.68 -11.27
C GLY A 155 -1.58 -6.97 -12.55
N ASP A 156 -2.78 -6.41 -12.55
CA ASP A 156 -3.31 -5.59 -13.62
C ASP A 156 -4.46 -4.75 -13.09
N ILE A 157 -4.36 -3.42 -13.16
CA ILE A 157 -5.44 -2.53 -12.71
C ILE A 157 -6.71 -2.70 -13.57
N GLU A 158 -6.55 -3.11 -14.83
CA GLU A 158 -7.65 -3.20 -15.79
C GLU A 158 -8.56 -4.40 -15.56
N SER A 159 -8.06 -5.43 -14.86
CA SER A 159 -8.83 -6.62 -14.50
C SER A 159 -8.98 -6.80 -12.99
N ALA A 160 -8.59 -5.79 -12.19
CA ALA A 160 -8.79 -5.80 -10.76
C ALA A 160 -10.30 -5.90 -10.43
N PRO A 161 -10.71 -6.74 -9.46
CA PRO A 161 -12.11 -6.85 -9.08
C PRO A 161 -12.69 -5.48 -8.68
N THR A 162 -13.95 -5.23 -9.06
CA THR A 162 -14.65 -4.00 -8.68
C THR A 162 -14.57 -3.76 -7.18
N GLY A 163 -14.24 -2.52 -6.79
CA GLY A 163 -14.07 -2.14 -5.39
C GLY A 163 -12.69 -2.44 -4.80
N THR A 164 -11.73 -2.94 -5.60
CA THR A 164 -10.33 -3.09 -5.17
C THR A 164 -9.59 -1.74 -5.11
N LEU A 165 -9.82 -0.89 -6.11
CA LEU A 165 -9.15 0.39 -6.31
C LEU A 165 -10.03 1.36 -7.11
N ASP A 166 -9.70 2.65 -7.10
CA ASP A 166 -10.28 3.62 -8.02
C ASP A 166 -9.54 3.60 -9.37
N LEU A 167 -10.14 2.95 -10.38
CA LEU A 167 -9.52 2.79 -11.70
C LEU A 167 -9.27 4.12 -12.41
N ALA A 168 -10.13 5.13 -12.20
CA ALA A 168 -9.96 6.43 -12.84
C ALA A 168 -8.77 7.17 -12.24
N LEU A 169 -8.59 7.09 -10.92
CA LEU A 169 -7.44 7.64 -10.22
C LEU A 169 -6.14 6.95 -10.68
N GLU A 170 -6.12 5.62 -10.72
CA GLU A 170 -4.95 4.84 -11.18
C GLU A 170 -4.56 5.18 -12.61
N ARG A 171 -5.51 5.33 -13.54
CA ARG A 171 -5.21 5.67 -14.94
C ARG A 171 -4.73 7.11 -15.13
N SER A 172 -5.37 8.06 -14.47
CA SER A 172 -5.16 9.49 -14.76
C SER A 172 -4.05 10.13 -13.94
N VAL A 173 -3.88 9.72 -12.68
CA VAL A 173 -2.91 10.33 -11.75
C VAL A 173 -1.65 9.50 -11.63
N PHE A 174 -1.81 8.22 -11.28
CA PHE A 174 -0.66 7.37 -11.00
C PHE A 174 -0.07 6.68 -12.23
N ARG A 175 -0.92 6.43 -13.22
CA ARG A 175 -0.66 5.73 -14.49
C ARG A 175 -0.15 4.30 -14.31
N HIS A 176 -0.39 3.67 -13.16
CA HIS A 176 0.05 2.31 -12.92
C HIS A 176 -0.61 1.34 -13.89
N ARG A 177 0.11 0.30 -14.29
CA ARG A 177 -0.49 -0.89 -14.92
C ARG A 177 -0.61 -2.02 -13.92
N ALA A 178 0.38 -2.19 -13.07
CA ALA A 178 0.37 -3.12 -11.95
C ALA A 178 1.15 -2.53 -10.78
N LEU A 179 0.73 -2.83 -9.55
CA LEU A 179 1.36 -2.29 -8.35
C LEU A 179 1.25 -3.24 -7.16
N ILE A 180 2.10 -3.02 -6.18
CA ILE A 180 1.92 -3.55 -4.83
C ILE A 180 1.60 -2.38 -3.92
N HIS A 181 0.49 -2.45 -3.20
CA HIS A 181 0.14 -1.48 -2.17
C HIS A 181 0.36 -2.14 -0.81
N ALA A 182 1.46 -1.79 -0.13
CA ALA A 182 1.89 -2.45 1.10
C ALA A 182 1.79 -1.50 2.32
N PRO A 183 0.73 -1.60 3.15
CA PRO A 183 0.53 -0.76 4.32
C PRO A 183 1.55 -1.06 5.42
N ILE A 184 2.27 -0.04 5.88
CA ILE A 184 3.30 -0.14 6.91
C ILE A 184 2.72 0.29 8.25
N TYR A 185 2.88 -0.59 9.23
CA TYR A 185 2.43 -0.39 10.61
C TYR A 185 3.63 -0.42 11.56
N GLN A 186 3.51 0.29 12.68
CA GLN A 186 4.34 0.07 13.87
C GLN A 186 3.38 -0.21 15.03
N GLY A 187 3.40 -1.46 15.52
CA GLY A 187 2.31 -1.95 16.37
C GLY A 187 0.97 -1.85 15.63
N ASN A 188 -0.02 -1.25 16.27
CA ASN A 188 -1.37 -1.10 15.71
C ASN A 188 -1.60 0.24 14.98
N VAL A 189 -0.54 1.01 14.72
CA VAL A 189 -0.64 2.33 14.10
C VAL A 189 -0.14 2.29 12.66
N PHE A 190 -0.97 2.74 11.73
CA PHE A 190 -0.63 2.90 10.31
C PHE A 190 0.24 4.15 10.08
N TYR A 191 1.41 3.95 9.49
CA TYR A 191 2.44 4.98 9.28
C TYR A 191 2.75 5.28 7.81
N GLY A 192 2.27 4.48 6.86
CA GLY A 192 2.55 4.74 5.46
C GLY A 192 2.34 3.56 4.54
N ILE A 193 2.63 3.73 3.26
CA ILE A 193 2.52 2.69 2.23
C ILE A 193 3.83 2.64 1.46
N LEU A 194 4.40 1.45 1.30
CA LEU A 194 5.42 1.18 0.28
C LEU A 194 4.73 0.78 -1.01
N GLU A 195 5.04 1.46 -2.11
CA GLU A 195 4.35 1.23 -3.38
C GLU A 195 5.32 1.06 -4.56
N PRO A 196 5.79 -0.17 -4.83
CA PRO A 196 6.44 -0.52 -6.08
C PRO A 196 5.41 -0.76 -7.19
N CYS A 197 5.69 -0.26 -8.39
CA CYS A 197 4.76 -0.31 -9.51
C CYS A 197 5.47 -0.43 -10.87
N VAL A 198 4.69 -0.85 -11.87
CA VAL A 198 5.06 -0.86 -13.30
C VAL A 198 3.98 -0.17 -14.12
N PHE A 199 4.34 0.42 -15.26
CA PHE A 199 3.45 1.33 -16.02
C PHE A 199 2.89 0.77 -17.31
N GLU A 200 3.59 -0.16 -17.96
CA GLU A 200 3.27 -0.50 -19.35
C GLU A 200 2.53 -1.82 -19.48
N THR A 201 2.94 -2.83 -18.73
CA THR A 201 2.44 -4.19 -18.87
C THR A 201 1.88 -4.73 -17.57
N PRO A 202 0.83 -5.57 -17.64
CA PRO A 202 0.45 -6.41 -16.53
C PRO A 202 1.65 -7.18 -15.99
N ARG A 203 1.62 -7.48 -14.70
CA ARG A 203 2.70 -8.20 -14.04
C ARG A 203 2.17 -9.21 -13.05
N ILE A 204 2.73 -10.42 -13.11
CA ILE A 204 2.53 -11.40 -12.04
C ILE A 204 3.53 -11.11 -10.92
N TRP A 205 3.02 -10.76 -9.73
CA TRP A 205 3.83 -10.62 -8.52
C TRP A 205 4.15 -12.00 -7.94
N THR A 206 5.41 -12.40 -8.09
CA THR A 206 5.90 -13.73 -7.74
C THR A 206 5.86 -13.98 -6.23
N ARG A 207 6.03 -15.25 -5.82
CA ARG A 207 6.22 -15.59 -4.40
C ARG A 207 7.42 -14.86 -3.79
N ARG A 208 8.49 -14.64 -4.57
CA ARG A 208 9.66 -13.87 -4.14
C ARG A 208 9.30 -12.40 -3.91
N ASP A 209 8.58 -11.77 -4.84
CA ASP A 209 8.14 -10.37 -4.70
C ASP A 209 7.32 -10.19 -3.43
N ARG A 210 6.33 -11.06 -3.24
CA ARG A 210 5.45 -11.06 -2.04
C ARG A 210 6.25 -11.17 -0.76
N LYS A 211 7.18 -12.13 -0.69
CA LYS A 211 8.02 -12.33 0.48
C LYS A 211 8.90 -11.10 0.77
N ILE A 212 9.58 -10.54 -0.25
CA ILE A 212 10.41 -9.35 -0.09
C ILE A 212 9.58 -8.17 0.44
N THR A 213 8.39 -7.94 -0.14
CA THR A 213 7.52 -6.85 0.30
C THR A 213 7.08 -7.04 1.75
N THR A 214 6.63 -8.23 2.14
CA THR A 214 6.20 -8.51 3.52
C THR A 214 7.32 -8.25 4.52
N GLU A 215 8.52 -8.76 4.26
CA GLU A 215 9.69 -8.56 5.13
C GLU A 215 10.10 -7.07 5.22
N LEU A 216 10.04 -6.32 4.12
CA LEU A 216 10.28 -4.88 4.15
C LEU A 216 9.22 -4.15 4.97
N GLN A 217 7.95 -4.51 4.80
CA GLN A 217 6.83 -3.87 5.49
C GLN A 217 6.99 -3.98 7.01
N GLU A 218 7.42 -5.13 7.52
CA GLU A 218 7.69 -5.36 8.94
C GLU A 218 8.89 -4.54 9.46
N ARG A 219 9.93 -4.37 8.62
CA ARG A 219 11.16 -3.66 9.01
C ARG A 219 11.05 -2.14 8.88
N LEU A 220 10.12 -1.62 8.11
CA LEU A 220 10.03 -0.20 7.79
C LEU A 220 9.36 0.66 8.88
N GLY A 221 8.46 0.08 9.68
CA GLY A 221 7.75 0.80 10.75
C GLY A 221 8.67 1.65 11.65
N PRO A 222 9.72 1.07 12.26
CA PRO A 222 10.64 1.82 13.12
C PRO A 222 11.40 2.94 12.41
N TRP A 223 11.73 2.77 11.13
CA TRP A 223 12.43 3.80 10.34
C TRP A 223 11.52 5.00 10.06
N ILE A 224 10.25 4.75 9.74
CA ILE A 224 9.28 5.82 9.51
C ILE A 224 8.99 6.57 10.80
N VAL A 225 8.85 5.87 11.93
CA VAL A 225 8.66 6.53 13.24
C VAL A 225 9.83 7.47 13.55
N ARG A 226 11.06 7.02 13.34
CA ARG A 226 12.26 7.84 13.56
C ARG A 226 12.37 9.01 12.58
N TYR A 227 11.89 8.83 11.35
CA TYR A 227 11.85 9.89 10.34
C TYR A 227 10.90 11.04 10.70
N LEU A 228 9.84 10.74 11.47
CA LEU A 228 8.81 11.70 11.88
C LEU A 228 9.14 12.50 13.15
N GLN A 229 10.27 12.18 13.80
CA GLN A 229 10.78 12.85 15.00
C GLN A 229 11.73 13.98 14.61
#